data_AF-A0AAV5JR75-F1
#
_entry.id   AF-A0AAV5JR75-F1
#
_cell.length_a   1.000
_cell.length_b   1.000
_cell.length_c   1.000
_cell.angle_alpha   90.00
_cell.angle_beta   90.00
_cell.angle_gamma   90.00
#
_symmetry.space_group_name_H-M   'P 1'
#
loop_
_entity.id
_entity.type
_entity.pdbx_description
1 polymer ?
#
loop_
_entity_poly.entity_id
_entity_poly.type
_entity_poly.pdbx_seq_one_letter_code
_entity_poly.pdbx_strand_id
1 'polypeptide(L)'
;MMRCFSLGYKKYDVFVNNCFLYYGEYEGKNYITCPVCGERCFKEAHVQQNQYIPRKSLWYLPITHRLKRLYMCRKTAEHMTWHLTCGGESEKIVHPASAEAWKHFDCTYLDFASDPRNVRLGLCTDGFTPFGHTAAP
;
A
#
# COMPACT_ATOMS: atom_id res chain seq x y z
N MET A 1 -8.29 26.54 -4.43
CA MET A 1 -9.44 25.68 -4.03
C MET A 1 -9.48 24.47 -4.96
N MET A 2 -8.83 23.35 -4.56
CA MET A 2 -8.85 22.12 -5.36
C MET A 2 -10.19 21.42 -5.16
N ARG A 3 -10.94 21.21 -6.26
CA ARG A 3 -12.19 20.44 -6.24
C ARG A 3 -11.91 19.02 -5.72
N CYS A 4 -12.58 18.63 -4.65
CA CYS A 4 -12.42 17.36 -3.94
C CYS A 4 -12.73 16.15 -4.84
N PHE A 5 -11.71 15.58 -5.47
CA PHE A 5 -11.69 14.16 -5.80
C PHE A 5 -11.30 13.41 -4.52
N SER A 6 -12.26 13.12 -3.64
CA SER A 6 -12.02 12.45 -2.36
C SER A 6 -11.54 11.01 -2.58
N LEU A 7 -10.25 10.81 -2.84
CA LEU A 7 -9.62 9.50 -2.72
C LEU A 7 -9.64 9.15 -1.23
N GLY A 8 -10.70 8.48 -0.80
CA GLY A 8 -10.92 8.15 0.59
C GLY A 8 -9.74 7.40 1.23
N TYR A 9 -9.75 7.34 2.55
CA TYR A 9 -8.84 6.55 3.36
C TYR A 9 -9.66 5.67 4.29
N LYS A 10 -9.10 4.53 4.69
CA LYS A 10 -9.63 3.69 5.76
C LYS A 10 -8.71 3.83 6.96
N LYS A 11 -9.25 4.15 8.13
CA LYS A 11 -8.50 4.14 9.38
C LYS A 11 -8.75 2.81 10.09
N TYR A 12 -7.68 2.11 10.44
CA TYR A 12 -7.74 0.88 11.22
C TYR A 12 -7.05 1.13 12.55
N ASP A 13 -7.64 0.61 13.63
CA ASP A 13 -6.94 0.50 14.89
C ASP A 13 -6.09 -0.77 14.84
N VAL A 14 -4.83 -0.67 15.28
CA VAL A 14 -3.86 -1.77 15.14
C VAL A 14 -3.20 -2.06 16.47
N PHE A 15 -2.73 -3.30 16.63
CA PHE A 15 -1.95 -3.68 17.80
C PHE A 15 -0.59 -3.00 17.80
N VAL A 16 -0.03 -2.77 18.99
CA VAL A 16 1.26 -2.08 19.17
C VAL A 16 2.37 -2.75 18.34
N ASN A 17 2.39 -4.08 18.36
CA ASN A 17 3.38 -4.92 17.68
C ASN A 17 3.07 -5.18 16.20
N ASN A 18 2.02 -4.56 15.64
CA ASN A 18 1.57 -4.77 14.24
C ASN A 18 1.35 -6.25 13.85
N CYS A 19 1.12 -7.15 14.81
CA CYS A 19 1.03 -8.59 14.56
C CYS A 19 -0.19 -9.01 13.72
N PHE A 20 -1.21 -8.14 13.62
CA PHE A 20 -2.49 -8.49 13.01
C PHE A 20 -3.19 -7.25 12.47
N LEU A 21 -3.83 -7.38 11.30
CA LEU A 21 -4.60 -6.32 10.63
C LEU A 21 -6.01 -6.82 10.31
N TYR A 22 -7.02 -6.00 10.63
CA TYR A 22 -8.43 -6.28 10.37
C TYR A 22 -8.80 -6.07 8.90
N TYR A 23 -8.40 -6.99 8.03
CA TYR A 23 -8.70 -6.94 6.60
C TYR A 23 -9.20 -8.28 6.06
N GLY A 24 -10.03 -8.25 5.02
CA GLY A 24 -10.58 -9.46 4.40
C GLY A 24 -11.56 -10.19 5.34
N GLU A 25 -11.31 -11.46 5.61
CA GLU A 25 -12.14 -12.32 6.48
C GLU A 25 -12.21 -11.89 7.96
N TYR A 26 -11.34 -10.96 8.35
CA TYR A 26 -11.27 -10.37 9.69
C TYR A 26 -11.90 -8.97 9.76
N GLU A 27 -12.36 -8.42 8.63
CA GLU A 27 -13.04 -7.12 8.59
C GLU A 27 -14.41 -7.22 9.32
N GLY A 28 -14.74 -6.20 10.12
CA GLY A 28 -16.02 -6.14 10.86
C GLY A 28 -16.09 -6.90 12.19
N LYS A 29 -15.03 -7.60 12.59
CA LYS A 29 -14.95 -8.26 13.90
C LYS A 29 -14.27 -7.35 14.93
N ASN A 30 -14.89 -7.21 16.11
CA ASN A 30 -14.33 -6.42 17.21
C ASN A 30 -13.34 -7.26 18.04
N TYR A 31 -12.11 -7.36 17.54
CA TYR A 31 -11.01 -7.97 18.29
C TYR A 31 -10.42 -6.96 19.28
N ILE A 32 -10.67 -7.18 20.57
CA ILE A 32 -10.06 -6.38 21.65
C ILE A 32 -8.64 -6.89 21.95
N THR A 33 -8.43 -8.19 21.77
CA THR A 33 -7.19 -8.90 22.10
C THR A 33 -6.59 -9.51 20.84
N CYS A 34 -5.27 -9.41 20.67
CA CYS A 34 -4.57 -9.93 19.51
C CYS A 34 -4.61 -11.47 19.51
N PRO A 35 -5.08 -12.11 18.42
CA PRO A 35 -5.09 -13.57 18.34
C PRO A 35 -3.67 -14.18 18.26
N VAL A 36 -2.65 -13.37 17.92
CA VAL A 36 -1.26 -13.83 17.76
C VAL A 36 -0.47 -13.71 19.06
N CYS A 37 -0.53 -12.54 19.72
CA CYS A 37 0.32 -12.24 20.88
C CYS A 37 -0.44 -11.99 22.18
N GLY A 38 -1.78 -11.99 22.17
CA GLY A 38 -2.59 -11.74 23.37
C GLY A 38 -2.64 -10.27 23.83
N GLU A 39 -1.95 -9.35 23.15
CA GLU A 39 -1.92 -7.94 23.54
C GLU A 39 -3.24 -7.22 23.22
N ARG A 40 -3.65 -6.25 24.05
CA ARG A 40 -4.86 -5.44 23.81
C ARG A 40 -4.60 -4.28 22.83
N CYS A 41 -5.56 -4.01 21.93
CA CYS A 41 -5.45 -2.90 20.98
C CYS A 41 -5.83 -1.54 21.59
N PHE A 42 -6.60 -1.50 22.68
CA PHE A 42 -7.06 -0.28 23.34
C PHE A 42 -6.35 -0.01 24.68
N LYS A 43 -6.27 1.25 25.08
CA LYS A 43 -5.92 1.64 26.46
C LYS A 43 -7.15 1.47 27.35
N GLU A 44 -6.95 1.14 28.62
CA GLU A 44 -8.01 1.18 29.61
C GLU A 44 -8.36 2.64 29.88
N ALA A 45 -9.59 3.04 29.56
CA ALA A 45 -10.06 4.38 29.89
C ALA A 45 -10.42 4.44 31.37
N HIS A 46 -10.09 5.57 32.01
CA HIS A 46 -10.57 5.84 33.36
C HIS A 46 -12.10 5.77 33.38
N VAL A 47 -12.61 5.04 34.38
CA VAL A 47 -13.95 4.50 34.67
C VAL A 47 -15.17 5.38 34.34
N GLN A 48 -15.01 6.65 34.00
CA GLN A 48 -16.11 7.60 33.81
C GLN A 48 -16.62 7.75 32.37
N GLN A 49 -15.88 7.28 31.36
CA GLN A 49 -16.35 7.28 29.97
C GLN A 49 -15.93 5.97 29.32
N ASN A 50 -16.92 5.22 28.83
CA ASN A 50 -16.79 3.90 28.21
C ASN A 50 -16.07 3.94 26.83
N GLN A 51 -15.00 4.73 26.73
CA GLN A 51 -14.39 5.17 25.49
C GLN A 51 -13.07 4.41 25.28
N TYR A 52 -13.11 3.37 24.45
CA TYR A 52 -11.92 2.62 24.09
C TYR A 52 -11.01 3.47 23.19
N ILE A 53 -9.87 3.92 23.71
CA ILE A 53 -8.88 4.70 22.95
C ILE A 53 -7.88 3.74 22.33
N PRO A 54 -7.73 3.68 20.99
CA PRO A 54 -6.77 2.79 20.36
C PRO A 54 -5.35 3.20 20.72
N ARG A 55 -4.49 2.21 21.02
CA ARG A 55 -3.08 2.47 21.33
C ARG A 55 -2.29 2.93 20.11
N LYS A 56 -2.67 2.44 18.93
CA LYS A 56 -2.04 2.74 17.64
C LYS A 56 -3.09 2.66 16.54
N SER A 57 -2.98 3.51 15.53
CA SER A 57 -3.85 3.47 14.36
C SER A 57 -3.02 3.51 13.07
N LEU A 58 -3.49 2.79 12.05
CA LEU A 58 -2.95 2.75 10.70
C LEU A 58 -3.92 3.43 9.74
N TRP A 59 -3.37 4.22 8.82
CA TRP A 59 -4.13 4.86 7.75
C TRP A 59 -3.87 4.09 6.45
N TYR A 60 -4.88 3.39 5.97
CA TYR A 60 -4.82 2.69 4.69
C TYR A 60 -5.39 3.57 3.59
N LEU A 61 -4.64 3.64 2.50
CA LEU A 61 -4.99 4.37 1.30
C LEU A 61 -5.36 3.36 0.21
N PRO A 62 -6.67 3.13 -0.09
CA PRO A 62 -7.08 2.15 -1.09
C PRO A 62 -6.39 2.36 -2.44
N ILE A 63 -5.63 1.35 -2.86
CA ILE A 63 -4.75 1.42 -4.03
C ILE A 63 -5.57 1.49 -5.33
N THR A 64 -6.66 0.72 -5.43
CA THR A 64 -7.45 0.60 -6.67
C THR A 64 -7.93 1.96 -7.22
N HIS A 65 -8.50 2.81 -6.37
CA HIS A 65 -8.98 4.14 -6.82
C HIS A 65 -7.83 5.07 -7.22
N ARG A 66 -6.66 4.90 -6.58
CA ARG A 66 -5.46 5.68 -6.89
C ARG A 66 -4.87 5.28 -8.23
N LEU A 67 -4.77 3.98 -8.50
CA LEU A 67 -4.34 3.48 -9.81
C LEU A 67 -5.30 3.92 -10.93
N LYS A 68 -6.63 3.80 -10.71
CA LYS A 68 -7.62 4.33 -11.68
C LYS A 68 -7.39 5.80 -11.98
N ARG A 69 -7.11 6.62 -10.97
CA ARG A 69 -6.82 8.05 -11.16
C ARG A 69 -5.52 8.29 -11.95
N LEU A 70 -4.48 7.49 -11.74
CA LEU A 70 -3.24 7.59 -12.52
C LEU A 70 -3.49 7.33 -14.01
N TYR A 71 -4.40 6.41 -14.35
CA TYR A 71 -4.77 6.15 -15.75
C TYR A 71 -5.75 7.18 -16.34
N MET A 72 -6.42 8.01 -15.52
CA MET A 72 -7.34 9.06 -16.02
C MET A 72 -6.63 10.25 -16.67
N CYS A 73 -5.34 10.46 -16.37
CA CYS A 73 -4.55 11.51 -17.00
C CYS A 73 -3.66 10.90 -18.08
N ARG A 74 -3.73 11.45 -19.31
CA ARG A 74 -3.01 10.91 -20.47
C ARG A 74 -1.50 10.83 -20.24
N LYS A 75 -0.90 11.91 -19.70
CA LYS A 75 0.54 11.99 -19.43
C LYS A 75 0.99 10.91 -18.43
N THR A 76 0.24 10.72 -17.35
CA THR A 76 0.59 9.69 -16.35
C THR A 76 0.32 8.30 -16.89
N ALA A 77 -0.73 8.08 -17.68
CA ALA A 77 -0.99 6.81 -18.34
C ALA A 77 0.15 6.41 -19.28
N GLU A 78 0.69 7.35 -20.07
CA GLU A 78 1.87 7.13 -20.93
C GLU A 78 3.06 6.61 -20.11
N HIS A 79 3.35 7.21 -18.95
CA HIS A 79 4.40 6.74 -18.04
C HIS A 79 4.09 5.36 -17.42
N MET A 80 2.84 5.12 -17.02
CA MET A 80 2.42 3.84 -16.43
C MET A 80 2.62 2.66 -17.40
N THR A 81 2.38 2.87 -18.70
CA THR A 81 2.54 1.85 -19.75
C THR A 81 3.94 1.80 -20.36
N TRP A 82 4.81 2.75 -20.00
CA TRP A 82 6.11 2.94 -20.65
C TRP A 82 7.03 1.72 -20.54
N HIS A 83 6.85 0.90 -19.49
CA HIS A 83 7.62 -0.32 -19.25
C HIS A 83 7.57 -1.33 -20.41
N LEU A 84 6.53 -1.31 -21.25
CA LEU A 84 6.44 -2.15 -22.45
C LEU A 84 7.28 -1.60 -23.61
N THR A 85 7.38 -0.27 -23.71
CA THR A 85 8.05 0.44 -24.82
C THR A 85 9.48 0.83 -24.51
N CYS A 86 9.92 0.77 -23.24
CA CYS A 86 11.27 1.17 -22.80
C CYS A 86 12.38 0.19 -23.23
N GLY A 87 12.12 -0.59 -24.28
CA GLY A 87 12.97 -1.65 -24.79
C GLY A 87 14.35 -1.14 -25.20
N GLY A 88 15.33 -1.52 -24.41
CA GLY A 88 16.75 -1.45 -24.70
C GLY A 88 17.45 -2.39 -23.72
N GLU A 89 18.17 -3.38 -24.24
CA GLU A 89 19.07 -4.17 -23.41
C GLU A 89 20.20 -3.24 -22.95
N SER A 90 20.13 -2.84 -21.69
CA SER A 90 21.22 -2.16 -21.01
C SER A 90 21.83 -3.13 -20.03
N GLU A 91 23.17 -3.12 -19.94
CA GLU A 91 23.92 -3.83 -18.90
C GLU A 91 23.58 -3.31 -17.49
N LYS A 92 22.95 -2.14 -17.39
CA LYS A 92 22.54 -1.50 -16.14
C LYS A 92 21.01 -1.51 -15.97
N ILE A 93 20.56 -1.56 -14.72
CA ILE A 93 19.14 -1.39 -14.40
C ILE A 93 18.77 0.09 -14.59
N VAL A 94 18.12 0.39 -15.70
CA VAL A 94 17.63 1.74 -16.04
C VAL A 94 16.17 1.96 -15.63
N HIS A 95 15.43 0.88 -15.38
CA HIS A 95 14.04 0.89 -14.97
C HIS A 95 13.74 -0.40 -14.16
N PRO A 96 12.78 -0.40 -13.21
CA PRO A 96 12.38 -1.62 -12.50
C PRO A 96 12.01 -2.80 -13.41
N ALA A 97 11.49 -2.52 -14.62
CA ALA A 97 11.20 -3.55 -15.63
C ALA A 97 12.45 -4.25 -16.19
N SER A 98 13.63 -3.63 -16.09
CA SER A 98 14.90 -4.25 -16.46
C SER A 98 15.38 -5.27 -15.41
N ALA A 99 14.86 -5.21 -14.17
CA ALA A 99 15.28 -6.06 -13.08
C ALA A 99 14.83 -7.52 -13.29
N GLU A 100 15.64 -8.46 -12.80
CA GLU A 100 15.40 -9.90 -12.97
C GLU A 100 14.07 -10.35 -12.35
N ALA A 101 13.70 -9.79 -11.19
CA ALA A 101 12.42 -10.09 -10.54
C ALA A 101 11.22 -9.75 -11.44
N TRP A 102 11.28 -8.62 -12.16
CA TRP A 102 10.20 -8.22 -13.07
C TRP A 102 10.16 -9.13 -14.30
N LYS A 103 11.31 -9.40 -14.91
CA LYS A 103 11.42 -10.32 -16.06
C LYS A 103 10.89 -11.71 -15.71
N HIS A 104 11.28 -12.24 -14.55
CA HIS A 104 10.81 -13.53 -14.06
C HIS A 104 9.29 -13.53 -13.87
N PHE A 105 8.72 -12.48 -13.29
CA PHE A 105 7.28 -12.33 -13.13
C PHE A 105 6.56 -12.32 -14.49
N ASP A 106 7.06 -11.55 -15.45
CA ASP A 106 6.45 -11.44 -16.78
C ASP A 106 6.52 -12.77 -17.57
N CYS A 107 7.63 -13.51 -17.44
CA CYS A 107 7.76 -14.86 -18.02
C CYS A 107 6.83 -15.89 -17.36
N THR A 108 6.51 -15.71 -16.07
CA THR A 108 5.65 -16.64 -15.32
C THR A 108 4.17 -16.38 -15.58
N TYR A 109 3.78 -15.11 -15.72
CA TYR A 109 2.38 -14.68 -15.86
C TYR A 109 2.15 -13.95 -17.20
N LEU A 110 2.24 -14.69 -18.31
CA LEU A 110 2.16 -14.13 -19.66
C LEU A 110 0.87 -13.34 -19.92
N ASP A 111 -0.29 -13.85 -19.47
CA ASP A 111 -1.57 -13.16 -19.62
C ASP A 111 -1.56 -11.81 -18.89
N PHE A 112 -0.96 -11.75 -17.70
CA PHE A 112 -0.80 -10.51 -16.96
C PHE A 112 0.19 -9.58 -17.65
N ALA A 113 1.29 -10.11 -18.17
CA ALA A 113 2.30 -9.31 -18.86
C ALA A 113 1.81 -8.71 -20.19
N SER A 114 0.86 -9.39 -20.84
CA SER A 114 0.31 -8.97 -22.14
C SER A 114 -0.48 -7.66 -22.08
N ASP A 115 -1.06 -7.29 -20.93
CA ASP A 115 -1.76 -6.03 -20.76
C ASP A 115 -0.83 -4.97 -20.15
N PRO A 116 -0.40 -3.94 -20.90
CA PRO A 116 0.48 -2.89 -20.38
C PRO A 116 -0.17 -2.01 -19.29
N ARG A 117 -1.47 -2.15 -19.05
CA ARG A 117 -2.17 -1.45 -17.97
C ARG A 117 -2.07 -2.19 -16.63
N ASN A 118 -1.52 -3.39 -16.62
CA ASN A 118 -1.29 -4.13 -15.40
C ASN A 118 -0.10 -3.55 -14.62
N VAL A 119 -0.33 -3.23 -13.36
CA VAL A 119 0.64 -2.56 -12.48
C VAL A 119 1.32 -3.60 -11.60
N ARG A 120 2.66 -3.55 -11.54
CA ARG A 120 3.45 -4.37 -10.63
C ARG A 120 3.86 -3.53 -9.43
N LEU A 121 3.57 -4.05 -8.23
CA LEU A 121 3.87 -3.37 -6.97
C LEU A 121 4.99 -4.15 -6.28
N GLY A 122 6.12 -3.48 -6.06
CA GLY A 122 7.22 -4.03 -5.26
C GLY A 122 7.00 -3.74 -3.77
N LEU A 123 7.25 -4.74 -2.92
CA LEU A 123 7.36 -4.55 -1.48
C LEU A 123 8.80 -4.22 -1.13
N CYS A 124 8.99 -3.16 -0.36
CA CYS A 124 10.29 -2.71 0.10
C CYS A 124 10.17 -2.52 1.62
N THR A 125 11.05 -3.18 2.38
CA THR A 125 11.11 -3.07 3.84
C THR A 125 12.06 -1.96 4.29
N ASP A 126 12.94 -1.52 3.40
CA ASP A 126 13.97 -0.52 3.61
C ASP A 126 13.62 0.81 2.92
N GLY A 127 12.83 1.65 3.59
CA GLY A 127 12.87 3.10 3.29
C GLY A 127 11.63 3.70 2.64
N PHE A 128 10.50 3.63 3.33
CA PHE A 128 9.77 4.87 3.56
C PHE A 128 9.76 5.10 5.07
N THR A 129 10.51 6.10 5.53
CA THR A 129 10.45 6.58 6.91
C THR A 129 9.53 7.81 6.92
N PRO A 130 8.19 7.64 6.98
CA PRO A 130 7.25 8.77 6.93
C PRO A 130 7.30 9.66 8.19
N PHE A 131 8.17 9.36 9.15
CA PHE A 131 8.27 10.06 10.44
C PHE A 131 9.50 10.96 10.59
N GLY A 132 10.30 11.15 9.54
CA GLY A 132 11.42 12.09 9.57
C GLY A 132 11.09 13.41 8.87
N HIS A 133 11.01 14.52 9.61
CA HIS A 133 10.94 15.88 9.03
C HIS A 133 12.17 16.25 8.17
N THR A 134 13.17 15.37 8.10
CA THR A 134 14.45 15.56 7.40
C THR A 134 14.79 14.41 6.42
N ALA A 135 13.87 13.50 6.13
CA ALA A 135 14.14 12.47 5.13
C ALA A 135 14.22 13.12 3.74
N ALA A 136 15.38 13.01 3.10
CA ALA A 136 15.64 13.52 1.75
C ALA A 136 14.68 12.88 0.74
N PRO A 137 14.30 13.62 -0.33
CA PRO A 137 13.25 13.23 -1.28
C PRO A 137 13.53 11.93 -2.03
#